data_AF-A0A7C6Y751-F1
#
_entry.id   AF-A0A7C6Y751-F1
#
_cell.length_a   1.000
_cell.length_b   1.000
_cell.length_c   1.000
_cell.angle_alpha   90.00
_cell.angle_beta   90.00
_cell.angle_gamma   90.00
#
_symmetry.space_group_name_H-M   'P 1'
#
loop_
_entity.id
_entity.type
_entity.pdbx_description
1 polymer ?
#
loop_
_entity_poly.entity_id
_entity_poly.type
_entity_poly.pdbx_seq_one_letter_code
_entity_poly.pdbx_strand_id
1 'polypeptide(L)' 'MYKLDQTRTPLFDALMEYVNNDTVPFHVPGHKKGQGAAKILRDFIGTNVLAIDVTVF' A
#
# COMPACT_ATOMS: atom_id res chain seq x y z
N MET A 1 17.06 14.50 25.91
CA MET A 1 15.92 14.17 25.03
C MET A 1 16.49 13.80 23.67
N TYR A 2 16.22 12.60 23.16
CA TYR A 2 16.49 12.29 21.76
C TYR A 2 15.57 13.15 20.87
N LYS A 3 16.16 13.89 19.92
CA LYS A 3 15.41 14.65 18.92
C LYS A 3 15.06 13.68 17.79
N LEU A 4 13.78 13.37 17.63
CA LEU A 4 13.31 12.56 16.51
C LEU A 4 13.41 13.37 15.21
N ASP A 5 13.99 12.77 14.17
CA ASP A 5 14.02 13.34 12.83
C ASP A 5 12.62 13.25 12.20
N GLN A 6 12.00 14.41 11.96
CA GLN A 6 10.64 14.52 11.39
C GLN A 6 10.63 14.38 9.87
N THR A 7 11.78 14.27 9.21
CA THR A 7 11.86 14.03 7.75
C THR A 7 11.76 12.55 7.40
N ARG A 8 11.85 11.65 8.39
CA ARG A 8 11.76 10.21 8.19
C ARG A 8 10.31 9.75 8.21
N THR A 9 10.00 8.82 7.32
CA THR A 9 8.65 8.25 7.18
C THR A 9 8.68 6.72 7.26
N PRO A 10 9.21 6.11 8.33
CA PRO A 10 9.55 4.69 8.36
C PRO A 10 8.39 3.75 8.00
N LEU A 11 7.16 4.09 8.38
CA LEU A 11 5.97 3.30 8.01
C LEU A 11 5.62 3.44 6.52
N PHE A 12 5.71 4.66 5.97
CA PHE A 12 5.48 4.89 4.55
C PHE A 12 6.60 4.29 3.70
N ASP A 13 7.84 4.39 4.14
CA ASP A 13 9.01 3.79 3.47
C ASP A 13 8.84 2.27 3.36
N ALA A 14 8.38 1.62 4.44
CA ALA A 14 8.05 0.19 4.44
C ALA A 14 6.89 -0.16 3.49
N LEU A 15 5.86 0.68 3.40
CA LEU A 15 4.76 0.49 2.44
C LEU A 15 5.26 0.64 1.00
N MET A 16 6.15 1.60 0.73
CA MET A 16 6.77 1.77 -0.58
C MET A 16 7.61 0.54 -0.97
N GLU A 17 8.39 0.00 -0.04
CA GLU A 17 9.12 -1.25 -0.25
C GLU A 17 8.17 -2.42 -0.52
N TYR A 18 7.10 -2.57 0.27
CA TYR A 18 6.08 -3.59 0.05
C TYR A 18 5.45 -3.53 -1.35
N VAL A 19 5.10 -2.32 -1.82
CA VAL A 19 4.53 -2.13 -3.16
C VAL A 19 5.52 -2.54 -4.24
N ASN A 20 6.80 -2.21 -4.06
CA ASN A 20 7.87 -2.49 -5.01
C ASN A 20 8.33 -3.96 -5.05
N ASN A 21 8.07 -4.74 -4.00
CA ASN A 21 8.48 -6.14 -3.91
C ASN A 21 7.71 -7.11 -4.84
N ASP A 22 6.80 -6.60 -5.67
CA ASP A 22 5.98 -7.32 -6.67
C ASP A 22 5.37 -8.66 -6.19
N THR A 23 5.12 -8.76 -4.87
CA THR A 23 4.51 -9.94 -4.28
C THR A 23 3.06 -10.06 -4.76
N VAL A 24 2.69 -11.25 -5.24
CA VAL A 24 1.30 -11.60 -5.60
C VAL A 24 0.51 -11.91 -4.32
N PRO A 25 -0.47 -11.08 -3.92
CA PRO A 25 -1.16 -11.26 -2.66
C PRO A 25 -2.28 -12.30 -2.76
N PHE A 26 -2.14 -13.43 -2.05
CA PHE A 26 -3.21 -14.43 -1.96
C PHE A 26 -4.18 -14.19 -0.79
N HIS A 27 -3.82 -13.38 0.20
CA HIS A 27 -4.68 -13.03 1.33
C HIS A 27 -5.52 -11.76 1.11
N VAL A 28 -6.34 -11.39 2.08
CA VAL A 28 -7.10 -10.13 2.06
C VAL A 28 -6.13 -8.93 2.02
N PRO A 29 -6.58 -7.74 1.55
CA PRO A 29 -7.88 -7.45 0.94
C PRO A 29 -8.12 -8.11 -0.43
N GLY A 30 -9.39 -8.37 -0.75
CA GLY A 30 -9.79 -9.11 -1.96
C GLY A 30 -9.50 -8.38 -3.28
N HIS A 31 -9.28 -7.07 -3.27
CA HIS A 31 -8.98 -6.30 -4.49
C HIS A 31 -7.52 -6.46 -4.95
N LYS A 32 -6.65 -7.15 -4.22
CA LYS A 32 -5.31 -7.56 -4.64
C LYS A 32 -4.49 -6.41 -5.25
N LYS A 33 -4.15 -5.40 -4.43
CA LYS A 33 -3.46 -4.18 -4.90
C LYS A 33 -4.21 -3.39 -5.98
N GLY A 34 -5.52 -3.62 -6.12
CA GLY A 34 -6.40 -2.94 -7.07
C GLY A 34 -6.68 -3.71 -8.37
N GLN A 35 -6.14 -4.91 -8.54
CA GLN A 35 -6.44 -5.78 -9.69
C GLN A 35 -7.90 -6.28 -9.66
N GLY A 36 -8.42 -6.60 -8.48
CA GLY A 36 -9.81 -7.03 -8.27
C GLY A 36 -10.78 -5.89 -7.97
N ALA A 37 -10.32 -4.63 -8.00
CA ALA A 37 -11.19 -3.48 -7.79
C ALA A 37 -11.98 -3.13 -9.07
N ALA A 38 -13.21 -2.63 -8.91
CA ALA A 38 -13.97 -2.09 -10.02
C ALA A 38 -13.20 -0.93 -10.68
N LYS A 39 -13.13 -0.93 -12.02
CA LYS A 39 -12.36 0.07 -12.78
C LYS A 39 -12.76 1.51 -12.43
N ILE A 40 -14.05 1.79 -12.32
CA ILE A 40 -14.57 3.12 -11.95
C ILE A 40 -14.03 3.61 -10.60
N LEU A 41 -13.93 2.71 -9.60
CA LEU A 41 -13.39 3.04 -8.29
C LEU A 41 -11.89 3.29 -8.37
N ARG A 42 -11.14 2.37 -9.00
CA ARG A 42 -9.69 2.49 -9.17
C ARG A 42 -9.31 3.77 -9.91
N ASP A 43 -10.05 4.15 -10.94
CA ASP A 43 -9.79 5.36 -11.71
C ASP A 43 -10.14 6.64 -10.91
N PHE A 44 -11.13 6.57 -10.00
CA PHE A 44 -11.52 7.70 -9.16
C PHE A 44 -10.52 7.97 -8.02
N ILE A 45 -10.07 6.94 -7.30
CA ILE A 45 -9.18 7.10 -6.13
C ILE A 45 -7.68 6.95 -6.47
N GLY A 46 -7.37 6.36 -7.62
CA GLY A 46 -6.02 6.04 -8.06
C GLY A 46 -5.49 4.69 -7.55
N THR A 47 -4.61 4.08 -8.35
CA THR A 47 -4.05 2.75 -8.06
C THR A 47 -3.17 2.72 -6.82
N ASN A 48 -2.45 3.82 -6.51
CA ASN A 48 -1.51 3.87 -5.40
C ASN A 48 -2.19 3.67 -4.04
N VAL A 49 -3.41 4.19 -3.88
CA VAL A 49 -4.20 4.01 -2.64
C VAL A 49 -4.50 2.53 -2.42
N LEU A 50 -4.92 1.84 -3.47
CA LEU A 50 -5.21 0.40 -3.42
C LEU A 50 -3.95 -0.46 -3.30
N ALA A 51 -2.79 0.04 -3.73
CA ALA A 51 -1.53 -0.70 -3.66
C ALA A 51 -0.97 -0.78 -2.24
N ILE A 52 -1.23 0.24 -1.41
CA ILE A 52 -0.82 0.29 0.00
C ILE A 52 -1.93 -0.16 0.97
N ASP A 53 -3.14 -0.44 0.48
CA ASP A 53 -4.21 -1.03 1.28
C ASP A 53 -3.90 -2.50 1.56
N VAL A 54 -3.25 -2.72 2.69
CA VAL A 54 -2.72 -4.01 3.12
C VAL A 54 -3.14 -4.28 4.55
N THR A 55 -3.45 -5.53 4.84
CA THR A 55 -3.62 -5.99 6.21
C THR A 55 -2.33 -6.67 6.65
N VAL A 56 -1.98 -6.49 7.93
CA VAL A 56 -0.99 -7.34 8.58
C VAL A 56 -1.52 -8.79 8.63
N PHE A 57 -0.64 -9.74 8.37
CA PHE A 57 -0.81 -11.08 8.93
C PHE A 57 -0.35 -11.04 10.39
#